data_AF-A0AAX6MJ40-F1
#
_entry.id   AF-A0AAX6MJ40-F1
#
_cell.length_a   1.000
_cell.length_b   1.000
_cell.length_c   1.000
_cell.angle_alpha   90.00
_cell.angle_beta   90.00
_cell.angle_gamma   90.00
#
_symmetry.space_group_name_H-M   'P 1'
#
loop_
_entity.id
_entity.type
_entity.pdbx_description
1 polymer ?
#
loop_
_entity_poly.entity_id
_entity_poly.type
_entity_poly.pdbx_seq_one_letter_code
_entity_poly.pdbx_strand_id
1 'polypeptide(L)'
;MSVEIWPPISPDELKIQEDATQARELTWLLTSLRSTLAQIKEGLEDCCALLTPADSAGSTLVLSTPRNETVKGHTTRVGARLVRGLVHLRLRTLPPQTLTLDPSRPVRVPALARLDSLLSRSLDLCLALEDHQSQTVPPPSAPYLASQLRLLALLIAEAATIVKGPPQPPARPSTSASTASHEGESRRHQQYHQHHSSSEQQQQQQQKPPLDTSWTTNSVSLGHFTPPLSRNLSLYVTIQDACLVLYLRALEPADAPVNFGTKLALAIGTTRRLEHDEADKVFLYRCDDESRIDGGGGGGGGGGSTSSEHQHSRSGGNYNYNYNNNEGNEGDNKKEVEVYVREKVRVESADPSLLSLSAKLSALSNTLGLARRNLAAVMGQDLEE
;
A
#
# COMPACT_ATOMS: atom_id res chain seq x y z
N MET A 1 23.90 -48.54 -7.85
CA MET A 1 23.89 -49.50 -6.74
C MET A 1 22.50 -50.12 -6.71
N SER A 2 22.30 -51.25 -7.37
CA SER A 2 21.03 -51.99 -7.32
C SER A 2 20.97 -52.71 -5.97
N VAL A 3 20.11 -52.25 -5.07
CA VAL A 3 19.82 -52.97 -3.84
C VAL A 3 18.92 -54.14 -4.23
N GLU A 4 19.44 -55.36 -4.23
CA GLU A 4 18.63 -56.55 -4.42
C GLU A 4 17.68 -56.68 -3.21
N ILE A 5 16.38 -56.48 -3.44
CA ILE A 5 15.34 -56.61 -2.42
C ILE A 5 15.12 -58.12 -2.19
N TRP A 6 15.46 -58.61 -0.99
CA TRP A 6 15.28 -60.02 -0.61
C TRP A 6 14.14 -60.17 0.42
N PRO A 7 13.19 -61.10 0.22
CA PRO A 7 13.05 -62.02 -0.91
C PRO A 7 12.63 -61.33 -2.21
N PRO A 8 12.97 -61.90 -3.38
CA PRO A 8 12.61 -61.33 -4.68
C PRO A 8 11.09 -61.34 -4.86
N ILE A 9 10.52 -60.15 -5.03
CA ILE A 9 9.11 -59.92 -5.33
C ILE A 9 8.92 -59.74 -6.83
N SER A 10 7.81 -60.26 -7.37
CA SER A 10 7.48 -60.06 -8.79
C SER A 10 7.20 -58.58 -9.08
N PRO A 11 7.40 -58.10 -10.32
CA PRO A 11 7.10 -56.70 -10.67
C PRO A 11 5.65 -56.30 -10.38
N ASP A 12 4.70 -57.21 -10.60
CA ASP A 12 3.28 -56.99 -10.32
C ASP A 12 3.01 -56.88 -8.82
N GLU A 13 3.65 -57.73 -8.02
CA GLU A 13 3.55 -57.70 -6.56
C GLU A 13 4.25 -56.47 -5.95
N LEU A 14 5.40 -56.07 -6.50
CA LEU A 14 6.07 -54.82 -6.16
C LEU A 14 5.14 -53.63 -6.39
N LYS A 15 4.48 -53.57 -7.56
CA LYS A 15 3.55 -52.48 -7.88
C LYS A 15 2.38 -52.41 -6.89
N ILE A 16 1.81 -53.56 -6.52
CA ILE A 16 0.75 -53.64 -5.50
C ILE A 16 1.24 -53.13 -4.14
N GLN A 17 2.47 -53.49 -3.72
CA GLN A 17 3.04 -53.03 -2.46
C GLN A 17 3.39 -51.54 -2.46
N GLU A 18 3.86 -51.00 -3.59
CA GLU A 18 4.08 -49.57 -3.80
C GLU A 18 2.77 -48.79 -3.63
N ASP A 19 1.72 -49.18 -4.35
CA ASP A 19 0.42 -48.50 -4.31
C ASP A 19 -0.19 -48.57 -2.89
N ALA A 20 -0.07 -49.72 -2.22
CA ALA A 20 -0.51 -49.90 -0.84
C ALA A 20 0.30 -49.05 0.16
N THR A 21 1.59 -48.82 -0.11
CA THR A 21 2.45 -47.96 0.72
C THR A 21 2.11 -46.49 0.49
N GLN A 22 1.96 -46.07 -0.77
CA GLN A 22 1.54 -44.72 -1.13
C GLN A 22 0.19 -44.35 -0.51
N ALA A 23 -0.78 -45.27 -0.50
CA ALA A 23 -2.07 -45.05 0.15
C ALA A 23 -1.95 -44.86 1.68
N ARG A 24 -1.06 -45.60 2.34
CA ARG A 24 -0.78 -45.47 3.78
C ARG A 24 -0.07 -44.15 4.10
N GLU A 25 0.93 -43.79 3.31
CA GLU A 25 1.65 -42.52 3.43
C GLU A 25 0.71 -41.32 3.24
N LEU A 26 -0.15 -41.38 2.23
CA LEU A 26 -1.16 -40.34 1.99
C LEU A 26 -2.09 -40.22 3.20
N THR A 27 -2.60 -41.32 3.72
CA THR A 27 -3.48 -41.31 4.90
C THR A 27 -2.79 -40.70 6.12
N TRP A 28 -1.54 -41.08 6.36
CA TRP A 28 -0.73 -40.53 7.45
C TRP A 28 -0.50 -39.02 7.27
N LEU A 29 -0.13 -38.59 6.06
CA LEU A 29 0.10 -37.19 5.74
C LEU A 29 -1.16 -36.36 5.91
N LEU A 30 -2.31 -36.83 5.42
CA LEU A 30 -3.59 -36.15 5.60
C LEU A 30 -3.97 -36.01 7.07
N THR A 31 -3.60 -36.98 7.91
CA THR A 31 -3.81 -36.90 9.36
C THR A 31 -2.90 -35.85 10.00
N SER A 32 -1.62 -35.83 9.63
CA SER A 32 -0.64 -34.83 10.10
C SER A 32 -1.02 -33.41 9.66
N LEU A 33 -1.52 -33.25 8.43
CA LEU A 33 -1.95 -31.99 7.85
C LEU A 33 -3.01 -31.28 8.71
N ARG A 34 -3.86 -32.03 9.43
CA ARG A 34 -4.88 -31.45 10.33
C ARG A 34 -4.23 -30.61 11.43
N SER A 35 -3.17 -31.14 12.04
CA SER A 35 -2.43 -30.41 13.07
C SER A 35 -1.73 -29.18 12.48
N THR A 36 -1.18 -29.29 11.27
CA THR A 36 -0.58 -28.15 10.58
C THR A 36 -1.61 -27.07 10.24
N LEU A 37 -2.80 -27.44 9.79
CA LEU A 37 -3.88 -26.49 9.51
C LEU A 37 -4.35 -25.77 10.77
N ALA A 38 -4.47 -26.47 11.90
CA ALA A 38 -4.80 -25.87 13.19
C ALA A 38 -3.74 -24.84 13.64
N GLN A 39 -2.44 -25.15 13.47
CA GLN A 39 -1.36 -24.20 13.75
C GLN A 39 -1.39 -22.98 12.82
N ILE A 40 -1.70 -23.19 11.53
CA ILE A 40 -1.82 -22.10 10.56
C ILE A 40 -3.00 -21.20 10.94
N LYS A 41 -4.14 -21.78 11.32
CA LYS A 41 -5.32 -21.07 11.78
C LYS A 41 -5.01 -20.19 13.00
N GLU A 42 -4.42 -20.77 14.05
CA GLU A 42 -4.02 -20.02 15.26
C GLU A 42 -3.08 -18.85 14.89
N GLY A 43 -2.09 -19.10 14.02
CA GLY A 43 -1.20 -18.04 13.56
C GLY A 43 -1.90 -16.95 12.73
N LEU A 44 -2.96 -17.28 11.98
CA LEU A 44 -3.79 -16.30 11.26
C LEU A 44 -4.69 -15.50 12.22
N GLU A 45 -5.26 -16.14 13.25
CA GLU A 45 -6.02 -15.48 14.32
C GLU A 45 -5.15 -14.46 15.05
N ASP A 46 -3.90 -14.84 15.38
CA ASP A 46 -2.89 -13.93 15.91
C ASP A 46 -2.63 -12.73 14.99
N CYS A 47 -2.51 -12.97 13.68
CA CYS A 47 -2.30 -11.88 12.71
C CYS A 47 -3.50 -10.91 12.68
N CYS A 48 -4.73 -11.43 12.78
CA CYS A 48 -5.93 -10.60 12.86
C CYS A 48 -5.94 -9.78 14.15
N ALA A 49 -5.59 -10.39 15.28
CA ALA A 49 -5.50 -9.72 16.59
C ALA A 49 -4.44 -8.61 16.61
N LEU A 50 -3.31 -8.79 15.89
CA LEU A 50 -2.28 -7.75 15.75
C LEU A 50 -2.79 -6.51 15.00
N LEU A 51 -3.66 -6.68 14.00
CA LEU A 51 -4.24 -5.55 13.27
C LEU A 51 -5.32 -4.84 14.08
N THR A 52 -6.24 -5.60 14.67
CA THR A 52 -7.39 -5.09 15.43
C THR A 52 -7.36 -5.65 16.86
N PRO A 53 -6.56 -5.05 17.77
CA PRO A 53 -6.50 -5.49 19.16
C PRO A 53 -7.85 -5.33 19.86
N ALA A 54 -8.20 -6.28 20.73
CA ALA A 54 -9.48 -6.30 21.45
C ALA A 54 -9.73 -5.03 22.30
N ASP A 55 -8.67 -4.45 22.86
CA ASP A 55 -8.77 -3.33 23.80
C ASP A 55 -9.05 -1.97 23.15
N SER A 56 -9.24 -1.90 21.83
CA SER A 56 -9.54 -0.67 21.05
C SER A 56 -8.54 0.49 21.19
N ALA A 57 -7.51 0.37 22.04
CA ALA A 57 -6.50 1.38 22.33
C ALA A 57 -5.61 1.71 21.12
N GLY A 58 -5.48 0.76 20.18
CA GLY A 58 -4.70 0.94 18.95
C GLY A 58 -3.20 1.09 19.17
N SER A 59 -2.47 1.29 18.09
CA SER A 59 -1.03 1.55 18.09
C SER A 59 -0.77 3.04 17.86
N THR A 60 -0.12 3.72 18.80
CA THR A 60 0.26 5.13 18.65
C THR A 60 1.65 5.23 18.05
N LEU A 61 1.71 5.83 16.87
CA LEU A 61 2.85 5.86 15.96
C LEU A 61 3.41 7.28 15.88
N VAL A 62 4.72 7.43 16.03
CA VAL A 62 5.40 8.74 15.93
C VAL A 62 5.60 9.10 14.46
N LEU A 63 5.16 10.30 14.07
CA LEU A 63 5.34 10.84 12.73
C LEU A 63 6.38 11.96 12.80
N SER A 64 7.65 11.64 12.53
CA SER A 64 8.71 12.64 12.61
C SER A 64 9.78 12.48 11.53
N THR A 65 10.28 13.62 11.05
CA THR A 65 11.47 13.68 10.20
C THR A 65 12.71 13.97 11.05
N PRO A 66 13.76 13.13 11.03
CA PRO A 66 14.87 13.25 11.99
C PRO A 66 15.84 14.43 11.75
N ARG A 67 15.94 14.94 10.51
CA ARG A 67 16.99 15.93 10.16
C ARG A 67 16.53 17.37 10.01
N ASN A 68 15.28 17.61 9.62
CA ASN A 68 14.79 18.93 9.20
C ASN A 68 13.56 19.42 9.98
N GLU A 69 13.08 18.63 10.96
CA GLU A 69 11.91 18.95 11.78
C GLU A 69 10.67 19.39 10.97
N THR A 70 10.61 19.01 9.70
CA THR A 70 9.57 19.42 8.74
C THR A 70 8.22 18.79 9.11
N VAL A 71 8.26 17.57 9.65
CA VAL A 71 7.09 16.88 10.19
C VAL A 71 7.41 16.47 11.62
N LYS A 72 6.49 16.79 12.55
CA LYS A 72 6.53 16.35 13.93
C LYS A 72 5.13 16.04 14.41
N GLY A 73 4.91 14.89 15.00
CA GLY A 73 3.58 14.51 15.45
C GLY A 73 3.46 13.04 15.78
N HIS A 74 2.21 12.62 15.88
CA HIS A 74 1.82 11.25 16.17
C HIS A 74 0.45 10.96 15.58
N THR A 75 0.18 9.68 15.33
CA THR A 75 -1.13 9.18 14.93
C THR A 75 -1.42 7.87 15.63
N THR A 76 -2.66 7.62 16.01
CA THR A 76 -3.11 6.34 16.57
C THR A 76 -3.86 5.56 15.50
N ARG A 77 -3.35 4.36 15.19
CA ARG A 77 -3.97 3.40 14.29
C ARG A 77 -4.79 2.38 15.08
N VAL A 78 -6.01 2.10 14.64
CA VAL A 78 -6.84 0.99 15.12
C VAL A 78 -7.31 0.21 13.89
N GLY A 79 -6.94 -1.07 13.78
CA GLY A 79 -7.24 -1.85 12.58
C GLY A 79 -6.65 -1.21 11.33
N ALA A 80 -7.51 -1.00 10.34
CA ALA A 80 -7.20 -0.34 9.07
C ALA A 80 -7.42 1.18 9.06
N ARG A 81 -7.56 1.83 10.24
CA ARG A 81 -7.96 3.25 10.33
C ARG A 81 -7.02 4.05 11.22
N LEU A 82 -6.77 5.30 10.87
CA LEU A 82 -6.16 6.29 11.74
C LEU A 82 -7.28 7.05 12.45
N VAL A 83 -7.38 6.88 13.77
CA VAL A 83 -8.53 7.37 14.55
C VAL A 83 -8.26 8.70 15.24
N ARG A 84 -6.99 8.98 15.57
CA ARG A 84 -6.56 10.19 16.26
C ARG A 84 -5.15 10.54 15.81
N GLY A 85 -4.78 11.81 15.90
CA GLY A 85 -3.43 12.23 15.59
C GLY A 85 -3.30 13.74 15.53
N LEU A 86 -2.07 14.19 15.74
CA LEU A 86 -1.66 15.59 15.68
C LEU A 86 -0.35 15.64 14.92
N VAL A 87 -0.31 16.40 13.82
CA VAL A 87 0.86 16.54 12.96
C VAL A 87 1.14 18.01 12.71
N HIS A 88 2.30 18.47 13.17
CA HIS A 88 2.84 19.78 12.89
C HIS A 88 3.69 19.74 11.63
N LEU A 89 3.39 20.64 10.70
CA LEU A 89 4.05 20.76 9.41
C LEU A 89 4.79 22.09 9.32
N ARG A 90 6.07 22.03 8.95
CA ARG A 90 6.96 23.17 8.68
C ARG A 90 7.59 23.00 7.30
N LEU A 91 6.73 23.00 6.28
CA LEU A 91 7.14 22.96 4.87
C LEU A 91 7.78 24.30 4.49
N ARG A 92 8.71 24.29 3.52
CA ARG A 92 9.35 25.52 3.03
C ARG A 92 8.48 26.28 2.04
N THR A 93 7.58 25.57 1.38
CA THR A 93 6.74 26.09 0.29
C THR A 93 5.33 26.47 0.75
N LEU A 94 4.94 26.14 1.99
CA LEU A 94 3.64 26.43 2.57
C LEU A 94 3.80 27.02 3.98
N PRO A 95 2.85 27.84 4.47
CA PRO A 95 2.89 28.33 5.83
C PRO A 95 2.86 27.17 6.85
N PRO A 96 3.48 27.33 8.03
CA PRO A 96 3.40 26.34 9.09
C PRO A 96 1.94 26.07 9.47
N GLN A 97 1.58 24.80 9.56
CA GLN A 97 0.20 24.38 9.86
C GLN A 97 0.20 23.17 10.79
N THR A 98 -0.83 23.06 11.63
CA THR A 98 -1.05 21.92 12.51
C THR A 98 -2.30 21.18 12.05
N LEU A 99 -2.15 19.89 11.76
CA LEU A 99 -3.22 19.01 11.33
C LEU A 99 -3.66 18.15 12.51
N THR A 100 -4.92 18.23 12.89
CA THR A 100 -5.53 17.36 13.91
C THR A 100 -6.54 16.45 13.24
N LEU A 101 -6.43 15.14 13.43
CA LEU A 101 -7.43 14.19 12.93
C LEU A 101 -8.74 14.32 13.71
N ASP A 102 -9.87 14.38 13.00
CA ASP A 102 -11.22 14.36 13.56
C ASP A 102 -11.56 12.93 14.02
N PRO A 103 -11.74 12.67 15.33
CA PRO A 103 -12.06 11.34 15.83
C PRO A 103 -13.39 10.79 15.31
N SER A 104 -14.32 11.65 14.91
CA SER A 104 -15.60 11.24 14.32
C SER A 104 -15.45 10.78 12.86
N ARG A 105 -14.34 11.14 12.20
CA ARG A 105 -14.04 10.81 10.80
C ARG A 105 -12.64 10.18 10.66
N PRO A 106 -12.43 8.93 11.13
CA PRO A 106 -11.16 8.25 10.99
C PRO A 106 -10.74 8.06 9.52
N VAL A 107 -9.46 8.23 9.24
CA VAL A 107 -8.88 8.02 7.90
C VAL A 107 -8.72 6.52 7.66
N ARG A 108 -9.34 6.00 6.60
CA ARG A 108 -9.15 4.60 6.18
C ARG A 108 -7.87 4.48 5.37
N VAL A 109 -7.03 3.51 5.70
CA VAL A 109 -5.82 3.19 4.92
C VAL A 109 -6.13 2.00 4.01
N PRO A 110 -6.23 2.19 2.69
CA PRO A 110 -6.69 1.13 1.77
C PRO A 110 -5.83 -0.14 1.81
N ALA A 111 -4.51 0.01 1.91
CA ALA A 111 -3.58 -1.11 2.00
C ALA A 111 -3.87 -2.00 3.24
N LEU A 112 -4.11 -1.38 4.40
CA LEU A 112 -4.45 -2.11 5.62
C LEU A 112 -5.84 -2.76 5.54
N ALA A 113 -6.80 -2.10 4.89
CA ALA A 113 -8.13 -2.70 4.70
C ALA A 113 -8.09 -3.91 3.76
N ARG A 114 -7.24 -3.88 2.74
CA ARG A 114 -6.99 -5.03 1.86
C ARG A 114 -6.30 -6.15 2.62
N LEU A 115 -5.29 -5.82 3.43
CA LEU A 115 -4.61 -6.79 4.30
C LEU A 115 -5.59 -7.50 5.24
N ASP A 116 -6.42 -6.74 5.95
CA ASP A 116 -7.48 -7.25 6.83
C ASP A 116 -8.40 -8.23 6.07
N SER A 117 -8.89 -7.84 4.89
CA SER A 117 -9.74 -8.71 4.06
C SER A 117 -9.07 -10.00 3.57
N LEU A 118 -7.74 -10.00 3.39
CA LEU A 118 -6.98 -11.19 2.99
C LEU A 118 -6.81 -12.15 4.17
N LEU A 119 -6.56 -11.61 5.37
CA LEU A 119 -6.45 -12.40 6.58
C LEU A 119 -7.79 -13.04 6.94
N SER A 120 -8.89 -12.28 6.89
CA SER A 120 -10.24 -12.85 7.12
C SER A 120 -10.55 -13.97 6.14
N ARG A 121 -10.33 -13.75 4.83
CA ARG A 121 -10.53 -14.80 3.82
C ARG A 121 -9.65 -16.04 4.04
N SER A 122 -8.41 -15.85 4.49
CA SER A 122 -7.51 -16.96 4.81
C SER A 122 -8.03 -17.77 6.00
N LEU A 123 -8.54 -17.08 7.03
CA LEU A 123 -9.14 -17.71 8.20
C LEU A 123 -10.44 -18.46 7.86
N ASP A 124 -11.32 -17.85 7.07
CA ASP A 124 -12.57 -18.47 6.61
C ASP A 124 -12.28 -19.76 5.82
N LEU A 125 -11.24 -19.75 4.98
CA LEU A 125 -10.79 -20.94 4.25
C LEU A 125 -10.30 -22.04 5.21
N CYS A 126 -9.49 -21.70 6.22
CA CYS A 126 -9.05 -22.66 7.22
C CYS A 126 -10.24 -23.27 7.99
N LEU A 127 -11.20 -22.45 8.41
CA LEU A 127 -12.42 -22.90 9.08
C LEU A 127 -13.26 -23.83 8.19
N ALA A 128 -13.42 -23.48 6.90
CA ALA A 128 -14.12 -24.32 5.94
C ALA A 128 -13.43 -25.67 5.71
N LEU A 129 -12.08 -25.70 5.74
CA LEU A 129 -11.31 -26.94 5.63
C LEU A 129 -11.47 -27.82 6.86
N GLU A 130 -11.42 -27.24 8.06
CA GLU A 130 -11.66 -27.95 9.32
C GLU A 130 -13.07 -28.58 9.32
N ASP A 131 -14.09 -27.81 8.93
CA ASP A 131 -15.47 -28.26 8.91
C ASP A 131 -15.70 -29.42 7.91
N HIS A 132 -15.14 -29.30 6.70
CA HIS A 132 -15.19 -30.41 5.72
C HIS A 132 -14.51 -31.67 6.26
N GLN A 133 -13.40 -31.56 6.99
CA GLN A 133 -12.72 -32.71 7.57
C GLN A 133 -13.50 -33.38 8.70
N SER A 134 -14.36 -32.64 9.39
CA SER A 134 -15.20 -33.13 10.50
C SER A 134 -16.53 -33.71 10.02
N GLN A 135 -17.14 -33.17 8.96
CA GLN A 135 -18.49 -33.54 8.53
C GLN A 135 -18.52 -34.60 7.40
N THR A 136 -17.48 -34.71 6.58
CA THR A 136 -17.53 -35.57 5.38
C THR A 136 -16.99 -36.98 5.63
N VAL A 137 -17.84 -37.97 5.34
CA VAL A 137 -17.47 -39.38 5.15
C VAL A 137 -17.87 -39.73 3.71
N PRO A 138 -16.94 -39.99 2.77
CA PRO A 138 -15.49 -40.15 2.92
C PRO A 138 -14.72 -38.83 3.15
N PRO A 139 -13.46 -38.89 3.65
CA PRO A 139 -12.63 -37.71 3.86
C PRO A 139 -12.36 -36.94 2.56
N PRO A 140 -12.01 -35.63 2.66
CA PRO A 140 -11.75 -34.80 1.50
C PRO A 140 -10.63 -35.38 0.63
N SER A 141 -10.84 -35.36 -0.68
CA SER A 141 -9.86 -35.86 -1.64
C SER A 141 -8.55 -35.07 -1.58
N ALA A 142 -7.42 -35.75 -1.77
CA ALA A 142 -6.10 -35.12 -1.78
C ALA A 142 -5.96 -33.98 -2.82
N PRO A 143 -6.51 -34.10 -4.05
CA PRO A 143 -6.52 -32.99 -5.01
C PRO A 143 -7.31 -31.77 -4.54
N TYR A 144 -8.44 -31.98 -3.87
CA TYR A 144 -9.20 -30.89 -3.27
C TYR A 144 -8.35 -30.16 -2.22
N LEU A 145 -7.75 -30.89 -1.28
CA LEU A 145 -6.89 -30.28 -0.26
C LEU A 145 -5.70 -29.55 -0.87
N ALA A 146 -5.03 -30.12 -1.88
CA ALA A 146 -3.94 -29.48 -2.58
C ALA A 146 -4.36 -28.14 -3.20
N SER A 147 -5.56 -28.07 -3.81
CA SER A 147 -6.10 -26.84 -4.38
C SER A 147 -6.39 -25.77 -3.31
N GLN A 148 -6.94 -26.18 -2.16
CA GLN A 148 -7.27 -25.27 -1.06
C GLN A 148 -6.00 -24.74 -0.37
N LEU A 149 -4.99 -25.58 -0.17
CA LEU A 149 -3.68 -25.15 0.34
C LEU A 149 -2.98 -24.19 -0.64
N ARG A 150 -3.15 -24.39 -1.95
CA ARG A 150 -2.63 -23.47 -2.96
C ARG A 150 -3.33 -22.11 -2.88
N LEU A 151 -4.65 -22.09 -2.75
CA LEU A 151 -5.42 -20.86 -2.56
C LEU A 151 -5.00 -20.11 -1.28
N LEU A 152 -4.86 -20.83 -0.17
CA LEU A 152 -4.36 -20.27 1.08
C LEU A 152 -2.96 -19.66 0.92
N ALA A 153 -2.07 -20.33 0.20
CA ALA A 153 -0.71 -19.83 -0.06
C ALA A 153 -0.73 -18.54 -0.88
N LEU A 154 -1.62 -18.43 -1.87
CA LEU A 154 -1.79 -17.20 -2.65
C LEU A 154 -2.27 -16.04 -1.77
N LEU A 155 -3.25 -16.27 -0.90
CA LEU A 155 -3.77 -15.23 0.00
C LEU A 155 -2.70 -14.74 0.99
N ILE A 156 -1.94 -15.66 1.60
CA ILE A 156 -0.85 -15.33 2.54
C ILE A 156 0.29 -14.60 1.80
N ALA A 157 0.64 -15.05 0.59
CA ALA A 157 1.65 -14.38 -0.23
C ALA A 157 1.20 -12.96 -0.60
N GLU A 158 -0.04 -12.78 -1.03
CA GLU A 158 -0.60 -11.46 -1.32
C GLU A 158 -0.60 -10.55 -0.08
N ALA A 159 -0.99 -11.06 1.08
CA ALA A 159 -0.90 -10.34 2.35
C ALA A 159 0.54 -9.90 2.65
N ALA A 160 1.52 -10.79 2.45
CA ALA A 160 2.94 -10.46 2.64
C ALA A 160 3.43 -9.38 1.66
N THR A 161 2.97 -9.40 0.40
CA THR A 161 3.32 -8.34 -0.56
C THR A 161 2.77 -6.97 -0.16
N ILE A 162 1.59 -6.91 0.45
CA ILE A 162 0.99 -5.67 0.92
C ILE A 162 1.82 -5.09 2.08
N VAL A 163 2.24 -5.92 3.03
CA VAL A 163 3.07 -5.49 4.18
C VAL A 163 4.44 -4.98 3.73
N LYS A 164 5.03 -5.61 2.71
CA LYS A 164 6.26 -5.14 2.07
C LYS A 164 6.07 -3.82 1.31
N GLY A 165 4.91 -3.64 0.68
CA GLY A 165 4.57 -2.44 -0.07
C GLY A 165 5.31 -2.32 -1.39
N PRO A 166 5.07 -1.23 -2.14
CA PRO A 166 5.66 -1.03 -3.47
C PRO A 166 7.19 -0.82 -3.38
N PRO A 167 7.96 -1.27 -4.39
CA PRO A 167 9.41 -1.05 -4.41
C PRO A 167 9.74 0.44 -4.49
N GLN A 168 10.70 0.89 -3.69
CA GLN A 168 11.13 2.29 -3.70
C GLN A 168 11.89 2.60 -5.00
N PRO A 169 11.61 3.75 -5.67
CA PRO A 169 12.51 4.23 -6.71
C PRO A 169 13.90 4.51 -6.11
N PRO A 170 15.00 4.18 -6.81
CA PRO A 170 16.34 4.39 -6.28
C PRO A 170 16.53 5.85 -5.91
N ALA A 171 17.02 6.11 -4.70
CA ALA A 171 17.39 7.45 -4.28
C ALA A 171 18.43 8.00 -5.27
N ARG A 172 18.11 9.10 -5.96
CA ARG A 172 19.12 9.80 -6.76
C ARG A 172 20.24 10.24 -5.81
N PRO A 173 21.51 9.93 -6.09
CA PRO A 173 22.60 10.43 -5.27
C PRO A 173 22.55 11.95 -5.30
N SER A 174 22.32 12.57 -4.14
CA SER A 174 22.52 14.01 -3.97
C SER A 174 23.97 14.29 -4.33
N THR A 175 24.22 14.90 -5.48
CA THR A 175 25.55 15.32 -5.89
C THR A 175 25.93 16.45 -4.95
N SER A 176 26.58 16.12 -3.83
CA SER A 176 27.32 17.11 -3.06
C SER A 176 28.38 17.68 -4.00
N ALA A 177 28.22 18.95 -4.37
CA ALA A 177 29.17 19.69 -5.16
C ALA A 177 30.51 19.76 -4.40
N SER A 178 31.41 18.81 -4.69
CA SER A 178 32.83 18.99 -4.44
C SER A 178 33.37 19.84 -5.57
N THR A 179 33.74 21.07 -5.21
CA THR A 179 34.68 21.97 -5.89
C THR A 179 35.41 21.36 -7.08
N ALA A 180 35.02 21.78 -8.29
CA ALA A 180 35.81 21.58 -9.49
C ALA A 180 36.98 22.57 -9.47
N SER A 181 38.20 22.06 -9.30
CA SER A 181 39.42 22.71 -9.74
C SER A 181 39.84 22.12 -11.09
N HIS A 182 40.07 23.02 -12.04
CA HIS A 182 40.56 22.81 -13.38
C HIS A 182 41.71 21.80 -13.51
N GLU A 183 41.64 20.99 -14.56
CA GLU A 183 42.69 20.53 -15.49
C GLU A 183 42.00 19.43 -16.34
N GLY A 184 42.06 19.33 -17.66
CA GLY A 184 42.99 19.75 -18.69
C GLY A 184 42.75 18.76 -19.85
N GLU A 185 42.53 19.31 -21.04
CA GLU A 185 42.35 18.70 -22.36
C GLU A 185 42.76 17.22 -22.59
N SER A 186 41.93 16.47 -23.33
CA SER A 186 42.32 16.00 -24.68
C SER A 186 41.22 15.23 -25.40
N ARG A 187 40.76 15.81 -26.51
CA ARG A 187 40.05 15.16 -27.61
C ARG A 187 40.94 14.11 -28.27
N ARG A 188 40.43 12.89 -28.47
CA ARG A 188 40.76 12.10 -29.67
C ARG A 188 39.51 11.40 -30.22
N HIS A 189 39.11 11.87 -31.40
CA HIS A 189 38.30 11.15 -32.37
C HIS A 189 39.01 9.86 -32.76
N GLN A 190 38.30 8.73 -32.79
CA GLN A 190 38.57 7.67 -33.75
C GLN A 190 37.24 7.07 -34.23
N GLN A 191 36.95 7.40 -35.48
CA GLN A 191 35.88 6.92 -36.32
C GLN A 191 36.37 5.64 -37.02
N TYR A 192 35.63 4.54 -36.89
CA TYR A 192 35.72 3.41 -37.80
C TYR A 192 34.31 2.93 -38.12
N HIS A 193 33.96 2.99 -39.41
CA HIS A 193 32.82 2.33 -40.01
C HIS A 193 33.20 0.88 -40.36
N GLN A 194 32.36 -0.09 -40.04
CA GLN A 194 32.17 -1.25 -40.92
C GLN A 194 30.75 -1.84 -40.78
N HIS A 195 30.14 -2.14 -41.92
CA HIS A 195 28.79 -2.64 -42.13
C HIS A 195 28.72 -4.18 -42.10
N HIS A 196 27.49 -4.67 -41.87
CA HIS A 196 26.95 -6.04 -42.02
C HIS A 196 27.23 -7.00 -40.86
N SER A 197 26.27 -7.70 -40.24
CA SER A 197 25.10 -8.38 -40.83
C SER A 197 23.98 -8.58 -39.79
N SER A 198 22.74 -8.64 -40.29
CA SER A 198 21.51 -8.94 -39.56
C SER A 198 21.45 -10.38 -39.08
N SER A 199 21.02 -10.62 -37.82
CA SER A 199 19.91 -11.50 -37.42
C SER A 199 19.96 -11.88 -35.93
N GLU A 200 18.80 -11.79 -35.27
CA GLU A 200 18.44 -12.50 -34.03
C GLU A 200 19.06 -12.05 -32.70
N GLN A 201 18.69 -10.86 -32.24
CA GLN A 201 18.44 -10.64 -30.80
C GLN A 201 17.15 -9.84 -30.62
N GLN A 202 16.01 -10.54 -30.59
CA GLN A 202 14.80 -10.00 -30.00
C GLN A 202 15.11 -9.73 -28.52
N GLN A 203 15.37 -8.46 -28.23
CA GLN A 203 15.42 -7.94 -26.88
C GLN A 203 14.11 -8.30 -26.19
N GLN A 204 14.19 -9.19 -25.20
CA GLN A 204 13.27 -9.24 -24.09
C GLN A 204 13.31 -7.88 -23.40
N GLN A 205 12.48 -6.97 -23.89
CA GLN A 205 12.13 -5.76 -23.19
C GLN A 205 11.25 -6.20 -22.03
N GLN A 206 11.92 -6.52 -20.92
CA GLN A 206 11.31 -6.86 -19.65
C GLN A 206 10.41 -5.68 -19.27
N GLN A 207 9.11 -5.84 -19.53
CA GLN A 207 8.10 -4.83 -19.22
C GLN A 207 8.11 -4.66 -17.70
N LYS A 208 8.80 -3.62 -17.26
CA LYS A 208 8.72 -3.10 -15.90
C LYS A 208 7.23 -2.88 -15.61
N PRO A 209 6.64 -3.52 -14.59
CA PRO A 209 5.23 -3.33 -14.30
C PRO A 209 4.98 -1.82 -14.14
N PRO A 210 3.87 -1.28 -14.68
CA PRO A 210 3.55 0.13 -14.54
C PRO A 210 3.62 0.48 -13.07
N LEU A 211 4.45 1.46 -12.71
CA LEU A 211 4.50 1.99 -11.36
C LEU A 211 3.09 2.46 -11.03
N ASP A 212 2.49 1.94 -9.96
CA ASP A 212 1.19 2.39 -9.50
C ASP A 212 1.28 3.90 -9.23
N THR A 213 0.66 4.71 -10.09
CA THR A 213 0.58 6.16 -9.95
C THR A 213 -0.72 6.60 -9.28
N SER A 214 -1.59 5.67 -8.87
CA SER A 214 -2.89 6.01 -8.28
C SER A 214 -2.78 6.82 -6.99
N TRP A 215 -1.69 6.65 -6.24
CA TRP A 215 -1.37 7.46 -5.07
C TRP A 215 -1.06 8.93 -5.41
N THR A 216 -0.67 9.24 -6.65
CA THR A 216 -0.39 10.62 -7.07
C THR A 216 -1.67 11.44 -7.28
N THR A 217 -2.79 10.76 -7.55
CA THR A 217 -4.14 11.33 -7.69
C THR A 217 -4.96 11.30 -6.41
N ASN A 218 -4.67 10.36 -5.49
CA ASN A 218 -5.46 10.13 -4.28
C ASN A 218 -4.83 10.78 -3.04
N SER A 219 -5.54 11.70 -2.39
CA SER A 219 -5.20 12.26 -1.09
C SER A 219 -6.25 11.88 -0.06
N VAL A 220 -5.86 11.85 1.21
CA VAL A 220 -6.81 11.83 2.31
C VAL A 220 -7.72 13.07 2.19
N SER A 221 -9.02 12.84 2.27
CA SER A 221 -10.05 13.89 2.15
C SER A 221 -9.87 14.97 3.21
N LEU A 222 -10.21 16.21 2.84
CA LEU A 222 -10.07 17.38 3.71
C LEU A 222 -10.94 17.29 4.97
N GLY A 223 -12.05 16.54 4.91
CA GLY A 223 -13.01 16.37 6.01
C GLY A 223 -12.53 15.49 7.16
N HIS A 224 -11.38 14.84 7.04
CA HIS A 224 -10.79 14.04 8.12
C HIS A 224 -10.00 14.87 9.15
N PHE A 225 -9.79 16.17 8.89
CA PHE A 225 -8.97 17.04 9.74
C PHE A 225 -9.76 18.22 10.28
N THR A 226 -9.37 18.67 11.46
CA THR A 226 -9.89 19.89 12.10
C THR A 226 -8.72 20.81 12.48
N PRO A 227 -8.54 21.97 11.83
CA PRO A 227 -9.34 22.47 10.69
C PRO A 227 -9.13 21.64 9.42
N PRO A 228 -10.03 21.71 8.42
CA PRO A 228 -9.87 21.00 7.16
C PRO A 228 -8.55 21.33 6.48
N LEU A 229 -7.98 20.33 5.81
CA LEU A 229 -6.72 20.46 5.06
C LEU A 229 -6.79 21.61 4.03
N SER A 230 -5.67 22.29 3.82
CA SER A 230 -5.54 23.28 2.74
C SER A 230 -5.53 22.59 1.37
N ARG A 231 -6.15 23.20 0.35
CA ARG A 231 -6.23 22.65 -1.02
C ARG A 231 -4.86 22.47 -1.70
N ASN A 232 -3.84 23.12 -1.16
CA ASN A 232 -2.46 23.09 -1.64
C ASN A 232 -1.62 22.02 -0.93
N LEU A 233 -2.23 21.14 -0.12
CA LEU A 233 -1.56 20.03 0.52
C LEU A 233 -2.24 18.72 0.14
N SER A 234 -1.46 17.77 -0.37
CA SER A 234 -1.87 16.37 -0.52
C SER A 234 -1.20 15.52 0.55
N LEU A 235 -2.00 14.65 1.17
CA LEU A 235 -1.58 13.73 2.21
C LEU A 235 -1.97 12.31 1.78
N TYR A 236 -1.02 11.40 1.66
CA TYR A 236 -1.27 10.01 1.31
C TYR A 236 -0.64 9.07 2.33
N VAL A 237 -1.36 8.04 2.73
CA VAL A 237 -0.92 7.07 3.74
C VAL A 237 -0.99 5.67 3.15
N THR A 238 0.11 4.93 3.30
CA THR A 238 0.23 3.53 2.89
C THR A 238 1.08 2.76 3.90
N ILE A 239 1.33 1.49 3.64
CA ILE A 239 2.34 0.70 4.34
C ILE A 239 3.47 0.30 3.39
N GLN A 240 4.68 0.18 3.91
CA GLN A 240 5.87 -0.28 3.20
C GLN A 240 6.88 -0.81 4.22
N ASP A 241 7.51 -1.95 3.94
CA ASP A 241 8.49 -2.61 4.81
C ASP A 241 8.02 -2.69 6.28
N ALA A 242 6.75 -3.09 6.48
CA ALA A 242 6.11 -3.16 7.79
C ALA A 242 6.08 -1.84 8.59
N CYS A 243 6.22 -0.70 7.91
CA CYS A 243 6.07 0.64 8.46
C CYS A 243 4.80 1.30 7.91
N LEU A 244 4.21 2.21 8.70
CA LEU A 244 3.25 3.18 8.19
C LEU A 244 4.02 4.28 7.47
N VAL A 245 3.68 4.54 6.21
CA VAL A 245 4.35 5.56 5.39
C VAL A 245 3.38 6.68 5.05
N LEU A 246 3.78 7.89 5.40
CA LEU A 246 3.08 9.14 5.11
C LEU A 246 3.83 9.90 4.02
N TYR A 247 3.16 10.17 2.91
CA TYR A 247 3.61 11.05 1.85
C TYR A 247 2.86 12.39 1.96
N LEU A 248 3.61 13.47 2.03
CA LEU A 248 3.11 14.84 2.03
C LEU A 248 3.63 15.54 0.79
N ARG A 249 2.73 16.19 0.05
CA ARG A 249 3.05 16.95 -1.16
C ARG A 249 2.47 18.36 -1.05
N ALA A 250 3.32 19.37 -1.16
CA ALA A 250 2.88 20.74 -1.37
C ALA A 250 2.57 20.92 -2.85
N LEU A 251 1.33 21.31 -3.13
CA LEU A 251 0.77 21.44 -4.47
C LEU A 251 0.63 22.91 -4.84
N GLU A 252 0.88 23.22 -6.11
CA GLU A 252 0.60 24.53 -6.69
C GLU A 252 -0.17 24.31 -8.01
N PRO A 253 -1.29 25.00 -8.25
CA PRO A 253 -2.00 24.90 -9.52
C PRO A 253 -1.09 25.22 -10.71
N ALA A 254 -1.21 24.45 -11.80
CA ALA A 254 -0.37 24.62 -12.98
C ALA A 254 -0.61 25.97 -13.69
N ASP A 255 -1.81 26.52 -13.55
CA ASP A 255 -2.24 27.82 -14.06
C ASP A 255 -1.94 28.99 -13.11
N ALA A 256 -1.36 28.72 -11.93
CA ALA A 256 -1.08 29.77 -10.95
C ALA A 256 -0.13 30.83 -11.53
N PRO A 257 -0.42 32.13 -11.30
CA PRO A 257 0.44 33.20 -11.76
C PRO A 257 1.81 33.07 -11.11
N VAL A 258 2.82 32.80 -11.93
CA VAL A 258 4.21 32.70 -11.51
C VAL A 258 4.66 34.00 -10.83
N ASN A 259 4.81 33.95 -9.51
CA ASN A 259 5.30 35.07 -8.73
C ASN A 259 6.68 35.51 -9.28
N PHE A 260 6.73 36.71 -9.86
CA PHE A 260 7.94 37.23 -10.52
C PHE A 260 9.14 37.28 -9.56
N GLY A 261 8.89 37.59 -8.28
CA GLY A 261 9.90 37.56 -7.22
C GLY A 261 10.49 36.17 -6.98
N THR A 262 9.70 35.09 -7.11
CA THR A 262 10.16 33.71 -6.93
C THR A 262 10.97 33.25 -8.14
N LYS A 263 10.56 33.63 -9.36
CA LYS A 263 11.37 33.43 -10.58
C LYS A 263 12.72 34.14 -10.48
N LEU A 264 12.72 35.39 -10.01
CA LEU A 264 13.93 36.18 -9.82
C LEU A 264 14.81 35.56 -8.72
N ALA A 265 14.23 35.13 -7.60
CA ALA A 265 14.96 34.47 -6.51
C ALA A 265 15.58 33.12 -6.93
N LEU A 266 14.88 32.34 -7.78
CA LEU A 266 15.45 31.15 -8.39
C LEU A 266 16.58 31.51 -9.39
N ALA A 267 16.36 32.51 -10.24
CA ALA A 267 17.31 32.91 -11.28
C ALA A 267 18.59 33.55 -10.72
N ILE A 268 18.49 34.29 -9.62
CA ILE A 268 19.63 34.90 -8.89
C ILE A 268 20.25 33.89 -7.90
N GLY A 269 19.64 32.73 -7.71
CA GLY A 269 20.16 31.67 -6.83
C GLY A 269 19.96 31.93 -5.34
N THR A 270 19.15 32.92 -4.95
CA THR A 270 18.81 33.20 -3.56
C THR A 270 17.82 32.18 -2.98
N THR A 271 17.06 31.48 -3.84
CA THR A 271 16.20 30.35 -3.47
C THR A 271 16.52 29.15 -4.35
N ARG A 272 16.94 28.04 -3.73
CA ARG A 272 17.13 26.77 -4.45
C ARG A 272 15.80 26.05 -4.64
N ARG A 273 15.56 25.54 -5.85
CA ARG A 273 14.45 24.61 -6.10
C ARG A 273 14.65 23.34 -5.27
N LEU A 274 13.57 22.85 -4.67
CA LEU A 274 13.63 21.60 -3.93
C LEU A 274 13.65 20.45 -4.93
N GLU A 275 14.78 19.77 -5.02
CA GLU A 275 14.92 18.65 -5.96
C GLU A 275 14.22 17.41 -5.39
N HIS A 276 13.24 16.91 -6.13
CA HIS A 276 12.61 15.61 -5.92
C HIS A 276 12.16 15.02 -7.26
N ASP A 277 11.79 13.74 -7.26
CA ASP A 277 11.44 12.93 -8.44
C ASP A 277 10.19 13.39 -9.22
N GLU A 278 9.48 14.38 -8.69
CA GLU A 278 8.22 14.92 -9.21
C GLU A 278 8.29 16.41 -9.57
N ALA A 279 9.41 17.09 -9.31
CA ALA A 279 9.48 18.55 -9.36
C ALA A 279 9.12 19.14 -10.74
N ASP A 280 9.39 18.41 -11.83
CA ASP A 280 9.16 18.83 -13.22
C ASP A 280 7.94 18.17 -13.87
N LYS A 281 7.10 17.48 -13.09
CA LYS A 281 5.92 16.77 -13.59
C LYS A 281 4.65 17.52 -13.20
N VAL A 282 3.69 17.51 -14.11
CA VAL A 282 2.31 17.94 -13.86
C VAL A 282 1.52 16.71 -13.44
N PHE A 283 0.74 16.84 -12.38
CA PHE A 283 -0.14 15.79 -11.88
C PHE A 283 -1.58 16.25 -11.92
N LEU A 284 -2.48 15.31 -12.17
CA LEU A 284 -3.90 15.51 -11.98
C LEU A 284 -4.21 15.29 -10.51
N TYR A 285 -4.82 16.27 -9.86
CA TYR A 285 -5.17 16.21 -8.44
C TYR A 285 -6.69 16.30 -8.26
N ARG A 286 -7.24 15.34 -7.51
CA ARG A 286 -8.65 15.35 -7.11
C ARG A 286 -8.75 15.89 -5.69
N CYS A 287 -9.34 17.07 -5.56
CA CYS A 287 -9.73 17.60 -4.26
C CYS A 287 -11.08 17.00 -3.89
N ASP A 288 -11.09 15.99 -3.01
CA ASP A 288 -12.33 15.46 -2.46
C ASP A 288 -12.95 16.53 -1.54
N ASP A 289 -13.85 17.34 -2.11
CA ASP A 289 -14.72 18.25 -1.39
C ASP A 289 -15.96 17.44 -0.95
N GLU A 290 -15.79 16.61 0.08
CA GLU A 290 -16.91 15.94 0.78
C GLU A 290 -17.73 16.97 1.60
N SER A 291 -18.10 18.09 0.96
CA SER A 291 -19.12 19.03 1.45
C SER A 291 -20.51 18.71 0.90
N ARG A 292 -20.63 17.73 -0.01
CA ARG A 292 -21.94 17.16 -0.38
C ARG A 292 -22.34 16.12 0.66
N ILE A 293 -23.01 16.63 1.70
CA ILE A 293 -23.94 15.89 2.53
C ILE A 293 -24.83 15.07 1.59
N ASP A 294 -24.70 13.74 1.66
CA ASP A 294 -25.66 12.85 1.04
C ASP A 294 -27.02 13.19 1.65
N GLY A 295 -27.91 13.73 0.82
CA GLY A 295 -29.22 14.20 1.20
C GLY A 295 -30.06 13.01 1.67
N GLY A 296 -29.96 12.70 2.96
CA GLY A 296 -30.88 11.81 3.64
C GLY A 296 -32.27 12.43 3.62
N GLY A 297 -33.11 11.99 2.67
CA GLY A 297 -34.53 12.28 2.63
C GLY A 297 -35.19 11.90 3.96
N GLY A 298 -35.67 12.92 4.66
CA GLY A 298 -36.54 12.78 5.82
C GLY A 298 -37.58 13.89 5.75
N GLY A 299 -38.74 13.56 5.20
CA GLY A 299 -39.90 14.44 5.21
C GLY A 299 -40.49 14.59 6.62
N GLY A 300 -41.05 15.78 6.88
CA GLY A 300 -41.75 16.17 8.11
C GLY A 300 -41.11 17.47 8.65
N GLY A 301 -41.73 18.65 8.64
CA GLY A 301 -43.13 18.96 8.89
C GLY A 301 -43.20 19.75 10.21
N GLY A 302 -43.42 21.07 10.12
CA GLY A 302 -43.56 22.01 11.26
C GLY A 302 -42.41 23.04 11.28
N GLY A 303 -42.61 24.34 11.09
CA GLY A 303 -43.71 25.20 11.52
C GLY A 303 -43.26 25.95 12.78
N GLY A 304 -42.72 27.17 12.62
CA GLY A 304 -42.28 27.97 13.76
C GLY A 304 -41.45 29.20 13.37
N SER A 305 -42.15 30.30 13.11
CA SER A 305 -41.59 31.65 12.97
C SER A 305 -40.98 32.13 14.28
N THR A 306 -39.77 32.71 14.25
CA THR A 306 -39.43 33.90 15.06
C THR A 306 -38.32 34.72 14.39
N SER A 307 -38.65 35.99 14.17
CA SER A 307 -37.78 37.10 13.83
C SER A 307 -36.84 37.46 14.97
N SER A 308 -35.60 37.83 14.68
CA SER A 308 -34.86 38.85 15.43
C SER A 308 -33.69 39.40 14.61
N GLU A 309 -33.74 40.71 14.44
CA GLU A 309 -32.76 41.59 13.81
C GLU A 309 -31.47 41.70 14.64
N HIS A 310 -30.32 41.83 13.96
CA HIS A 310 -29.29 42.78 14.35
C HIS A 310 -28.41 43.16 13.16
N GLN A 311 -28.23 44.48 12.99
CA GLN A 311 -27.44 45.14 11.96
C GLN A 311 -26.04 45.55 12.46
N HIS A 312 -25.14 45.85 11.49
CA HIS A 312 -23.91 46.68 11.54
C HIS A 312 -22.64 46.00 12.15
N SER A 313 -21.43 46.01 11.57
CA SER A 313 -20.75 46.91 10.63
C SER A 313 -19.58 46.25 9.85
N ARG A 314 -19.16 46.95 8.79
CA ARG A 314 -18.20 46.66 7.71
C ARG A 314 -16.71 46.66 8.11
N SER A 315 -15.90 45.84 7.43
CA SER A 315 -14.57 46.11 6.81
C SER A 315 -13.97 44.74 6.42
N GLY A 316 -13.52 44.38 5.21
CA GLY A 316 -13.08 45.11 4.02
C GLY A 316 -11.88 44.34 3.47
N GLY A 317 -12.08 43.44 2.49
CA GLY A 317 -11.02 42.60 1.91
C GLY A 317 -11.56 41.73 0.77
N ASN A 318 -11.84 42.36 -0.37
CA ASN A 318 -12.47 41.77 -1.54
C ASN A 318 -11.41 41.10 -2.45
N TYR A 319 -11.34 39.77 -2.48
CA TYR A 319 -10.70 39.02 -3.57
C TYR A 319 -11.78 38.36 -4.39
N ASN A 320 -12.06 38.97 -5.54
CA ASN A 320 -13.05 38.55 -6.52
C ASN A 320 -12.51 37.35 -7.31
N TYR A 321 -13.03 36.14 -7.07
CA TYR A 321 -12.86 35.02 -7.98
C TYR A 321 -14.01 35.03 -8.98
N ASN A 322 -13.66 35.28 -10.23
CA ASN A 322 -14.55 35.32 -11.37
C ASN A 322 -15.11 33.92 -11.65
N TYR A 323 -16.39 33.69 -11.35
CA TYR A 323 -17.10 32.47 -11.74
C TYR A 323 -17.58 32.62 -13.19
N ASN A 324 -16.87 32.00 -14.13
CA ASN A 324 -17.45 31.72 -15.44
C ASN A 324 -18.42 30.56 -15.30
N ASN A 325 -19.72 30.87 -15.35
CA ASN A 325 -20.78 29.88 -15.52
C ASN A 325 -20.67 29.29 -16.92
N ASN A 326 -20.36 28.00 -16.99
CA ASN A 326 -20.71 27.20 -18.15
C ASN A 326 -21.65 26.10 -17.64
N GLU A 327 -22.94 26.31 -17.88
CA GLU A 327 -24.00 25.34 -17.62
C GLU A 327 -23.92 24.22 -18.65
N GLY A 328 -23.94 22.97 -18.19
CA GLY A 328 -24.13 21.79 -19.04
C GLY A 328 -23.25 20.60 -18.67
N ASN A 329 -23.67 19.82 -17.67
CA ASN A 329 -23.93 18.36 -17.74
C ASN A 329 -23.82 17.74 -16.32
N GLU A 330 -24.92 17.17 -15.83
CA GLU A 330 -25.02 16.49 -14.54
C GLU A 330 -24.34 15.12 -14.60
N GLY A 331 -23.20 15.02 -13.92
CA GLY A 331 -22.51 13.78 -13.58
C GLY A 331 -21.41 14.12 -12.58
N ASP A 332 -21.46 13.50 -11.41
CA ASP A 332 -20.54 13.58 -10.25
C ASP A 332 -19.16 14.23 -10.54
N ASN A 333 -19.11 15.57 -10.56
CA ASN A 333 -17.97 16.32 -11.07
C ASN A 333 -16.97 16.58 -9.93
N LYS A 334 -16.19 15.56 -9.55
CA LYS A 334 -14.94 15.76 -8.81
C LYS A 334 -14.07 16.70 -9.64
N LYS A 335 -13.87 17.93 -9.17
CA LYS A 335 -13.07 18.93 -9.90
C LYS A 335 -11.60 18.50 -9.89
N GLU A 336 -11.15 17.99 -11.02
CA GLU A 336 -9.75 17.67 -11.25
C GLU A 336 -8.97 18.95 -11.54
N VAL A 337 -7.83 19.13 -10.89
CA VAL A 337 -6.96 20.30 -11.06
C VAL A 337 -5.57 19.82 -11.42
N GLU A 338 -4.98 20.41 -12.46
CA GLU A 338 -3.58 20.18 -12.80
C GLU A 338 -2.67 20.92 -11.81
N VAL A 339 -1.72 20.21 -11.21
CA VAL A 339 -0.85 20.75 -10.17
C VAL A 339 0.61 20.37 -10.39
N TYR A 340 1.50 21.26 -9.98
CA TYR A 340 2.91 20.96 -9.74
C TYR A 340 3.13 20.57 -8.29
N VAL A 341 4.03 19.63 -8.05
CA VAL A 341 4.51 19.30 -6.70
C VAL A 341 5.75 20.16 -6.43
N ARG A 342 5.64 21.06 -5.45
CA ARG A 342 6.71 22.00 -5.08
C ARG A 342 7.62 21.48 -3.99
N GLU A 343 7.08 20.61 -3.14
CA GLU A 343 7.80 19.98 -2.05
C GLU A 343 7.18 18.61 -1.79
N LYS A 344 8.01 17.59 -1.58
CA LYS A 344 7.60 16.23 -1.24
C LYS A 344 8.35 15.78 -0.01
N VAL A 345 7.61 15.31 0.99
CA VAL A 345 8.16 14.78 2.23
C VAL A 345 7.61 13.38 2.43
N ARG A 346 8.48 12.45 2.79
CA ARG A 346 8.12 11.08 3.14
C ARG A 346 8.52 10.82 4.58
N VAL A 347 7.59 10.33 5.37
CA VAL A 347 7.79 9.96 6.77
C VAL A 347 7.47 8.50 6.93
N GLU A 348 8.39 7.75 7.52
CA GLU A 348 8.18 6.36 7.90
C GLU A 348 7.99 6.30 9.41
N SER A 349 7.00 5.53 9.85
CA SER A 349 6.79 5.22 11.25
C SER A 349 6.76 3.72 11.44
N ALA A 350 7.66 3.22 12.27
CA ALA A 350 7.71 1.81 12.61
C ALA A 350 6.42 1.42 13.36
N ASP A 351 5.74 0.36 12.89
CA ASP A 351 4.56 -0.18 13.53
C ASP A 351 4.87 -1.58 14.09
N PRO A 352 4.99 -1.75 15.42
CA PRO A 352 5.31 -3.03 16.04
C PRO A 352 4.35 -4.16 15.65
N SER A 353 3.07 -3.86 15.46
CA SER A 353 2.09 -4.85 15.04
C SER A 353 2.36 -5.32 13.61
N LEU A 354 2.69 -4.41 12.69
CA LEU A 354 3.01 -4.77 11.31
C LEU A 354 4.34 -5.53 11.20
N LEU A 355 5.33 -5.19 12.04
CA LEU A 355 6.59 -5.93 12.12
C LEU A 355 6.36 -7.37 12.58
N SER A 356 5.57 -7.55 13.65
CA SER A 356 5.20 -8.87 14.15
C SER A 356 4.39 -9.67 13.11
N LEU A 357 3.44 -9.01 12.45
CA LEU A 357 2.62 -9.60 11.40
C LEU A 357 3.47 -10.04 10.20
N SER A 358 4.45 -9.24 9.77
CA SER A 358 5.38 -9.61 8.69
C SER A 358 6.16 -10.88 9.02
N ALA A 359 6.65 -11.01 10.25
CA ALA A 359 7.38 -12.19 10.71
C ALA A 359 6.47 -13.43 10.77
N LYS A 360 5.25 -13.28 11.32
CA LYS A 360 4.27 -14.37 11.38
C LYS A 360 3.83 -14.84 10.00
N LEU A 361 3.52 -13.93 9.07
CA LEU A 361 3.18 -14.29 7.69
C LEU A 361 4.30 -15.06 7.00
N SER A 362 5.56 -14.68 7.24
CA SER A 362 6.72 -15.39 6.69
C SER A 362 6.82 -16.82 7.24
N ALA A 363 6.62 -17.00 8.56
CA ALA A 363 6.61 -18.32 9.18
C ALA A 363 5.46 -19.20 8.65
N LEU A 364 4.25 -18.64 8.55
CA LEU A 364 3.08 -19.33 8.01
C LEU A 364 3.28 -19.75 6.55
N SER A 365 3.85 -18.86 5.73
CA SER A 365 4.19 -19.16 4.34
C SER A 365 5.17 -20.33 4.22
N ASN A 366 6.18 -20.39 5.10
CA ASN A 366 7.14 -21.49 5.11
C ASN A 366 6.50 -22.82 5.53
N THR A 367 5.71 -22.81 6.60
CA THR A 367 4.98 -23.99 7.09
C THR A 367 4.02 -24.53 6.02
N LEU A 368 3.26 -23.64 5.38
CA LEU A 368 2.35 -24.00 4.30
C LEU A 368 3.09 -24.49 3.05
N GLY A 369 4.22 -23.88 2.71
CA GLY A 369 5.08 -24.32 1.61
C GLY A 369 5.65 -25.72 1.83
N LEU A 370 5.99 -26.09 3.08
CA LEU A 370 6.39 -27.45 3.43
C LEU A 370 5.22 -28.43 3.30
N ALA A 371 4.05 -28.09 3.86
CA ALA A 371 2.87 -28.94 3.79
C ALA A 371 2.45 -29.23 2.33
N ARG A 372 2.48 -28.20 1.47
CA ARG A 372 2.20 -28.34 0.03
C ARG A 372 3.20 -29.26 -0.67
N ARG A 373 4.51 -29.10 -0.39
CA ARG A 373 5.56 -29.95 -0.97
C ARG A 373 5.43 -31.41 -0.58
N ASN A 374 5.17 -31.67 0.70
CA ASN A 374 4.97 -33.03 1.18
C ASN A 374 3.75 -33.68 0.49
N LEU A 375 2.63 -32.94 0.40
CA LEU A 375 1.43 -33.46 -0.25
C LEU A 375 1.65 -33.75 -1.74
N ALA A 376 2.30 -32.83 -2.46
CA ALA A 376 2.61 -33.01 -3.88
C ALA A 376 3.52 -34.22 -4.14
N ALA A 377 4.55 -34.40 -3.32
CA ALA A 377 5.47 -35.53 -3.41
C ALA A 377 4.74 -36.88 -3.29
N VAL A 378 3.85 -37.02 -2.30
CA VAL A 378 3.05 -38.25 -2.12
C VAL A 378 2.03 -38.45 -3.24
N MET A 379 1.53 -37.36 -3.83
CA MET A 379 0.62 -37.41 -4.98
C MET A 379 1.34 -37.65 -6.33
N GLY A 380 2.68 -37.73 -6.35
CA GLY A 380 3.46 -37.85 -7.58
C GLY A 380 3.34 -36.63 -8.49
N GLN A 381 3.09 -35.45 -7.92
CA GLN A 381 3.00 -34.18 -8.65
C GLN A 381 4.28 -33.37 -8.45
N ASP A 382 4.91 -32.94 -9.54
CA ASP A 382 5.98 -31.95 -9.47
C ASP A 382 5.38 -30.58 -9.15
N LEU A 383 5.88 -29.93 -8.10
CA LEU A 383 5.55 -28.53 -7.83
C LEU A 383 6.42 -27.65 -8.71
N GLU A 384 5.81 -27.00 -9.70
CA GLU A 384 6.39 -25.81 -10.32
C GLU A 384 6.62 -24.76 -9.23
N GLU A 385 7.89 -24.34 -9.07
CA GLU A 385 8.37 -23.38 -8.04
C GLU A 385 7.74 -22.00 -8.15
#